data_AF-A0A328BNN7-F1
#
_entry.id   AF-A0A328BNN7-F1
#
_cell.length_a   1.000
_cell.length_b   1.000
_cell.length_c   1.000
_cell.angle_alpha   90.00
_cell.angle_beta   90.00
_cell.angle_gamma   90.00
#
_symmetry.space_group_name_H-M   'P 1'
#
loop_
_entity.id
_entity.type
_entity.pdbx_description
1 polymer ?
#
loop_
_entity_poly.entity_id
_entity_poly.type
_entity_poly.pdbx_seq_one_letter_code
_entity_poly.pdbx_strand_id
1 'polypeptide(L)'
;MRALAWAVAASLTLGLAACQTADTASLRPTDRPRGAPDVIFVPTPAETVDAMLALAEVGPEDVLYDLGSGDGRIPIAAARRFGTRGVGIEINPRLVAEARAGARAAGVEGLATFRTQDLFETDLREATVVTLYLLTRLNERLKPKLRAELPYGARIVSHAFEIPGWVPERVVEVGNGTTIYLWRMPPEEVDRPREAPKEFSLDN
;
A
#
# COMPACT_ATOMS: atom_id res chain seq x y z
N MET A 1 49.30 -17.79 73.62
CA MET A 1 50.74 -17.94 73.28
C MET A 1 50.87 -18.36 71.82
N ARG A 2 51.89 -17.81 71.12
CA ARG A 2 52.25 -17.87 69.68
C ARG A 2 51.95 -16.54 68.97
N ALA A 3 52.82 -15.53 69.05
CA ALA A 3 54.13 -15.32 68.37
C ALA A 3 53.97 -15.26 66.83
N LEU A 4 53.99 -14.04 66.24
CA LEU A 4 55.09 -13.42 65.44
C LEU A 4 55.52 -14.30 64.25
N ALA A 5 55.75 -13.84 63.02
CA ALA A 5 55.75 -12.55 62.32
C ALA A 5 55.84 -12.93 60.80
N TRP A 6 55.60 -12.08 59.80
CA TRP A 6 56.54 -11.10 59.23
C TRP A 6 55.85 -10.41 58.05
N ALA A 7 56.24 -9.16 57.83
CA ALA A 7 55.87 -8.29 56.72
C ALA A 7 56.19 -8.89 55.34
N VAL A 8 55.61 -8.32 54.28
CA VAL A 8 56.33 -7.89 53.05
C VAL A 8 55.42 -7.06 52.13
N ALA A 9 55.98 -5.91 51.74
CA ALA A 9 55.80 -5.11 50.53
C ALA A 9 54.41 -4.61 50.10
N ALA A 10 54.20 -3.32 50.38
CA ALA A 10 53.41 -2.44 49.54
C ALA A 10 54.03 -2.34 48.14
N SER A 11 53.23 -2.60 47.09
CA SER A 11 53.55 -2.22 45.72
C SER A 11 52.44 -1.32 45.20
N LEU A 12 52.70 -0.02 45.26
CA LEU A 12 51.89 1.02 44.65
C LEU A 12 52.09 0.91 43.13
N THR A 13 51.13 0.32 42.42
CA THR A 13 51.06 0.43 40.96
C THR A 13 50.00 1.46 40.62
N LEU A 14 50.48 2.63 40.18
CA LEU A 14 49.68 3.71 39.65
C LEU A 14 49.14 3.26 38.28
N GLY A 15 47.95 2.66 38.26
CA GLY A 15 47.27 2.31 37.02
C GLY A 15 46.79 3.58 36.32
N LEU A 16 47.41 3.92 35.19
CA LEU A 16 46.88 4.94 34.28
C LEU A 16 45.44 4.58 33.92
N ALA A 17 44.50 5.46 34.29
CA ALA A 17 43.14 5.42 33.78
C ALA A 17 43.19 5.74 32.27
N ALA A 18 43.22 4.69 31.45
CA ALA A 18 42.91 4.80 30.04
C ALA A 18 41.44 5.24 29.92
N CYS A 19 41.23 6.51 29.60
CA CYS A 19 39.95 7.04 29.17
C CYS A 19 39.54 6.25 27.92
N GLN A 20 38.67 5.26 28.08
CA GLN A 20 38.03 4.59 26.96
C GLN A 20 37.06 5.60 26.36
N THR A 21 37.46 6.22 25.25
CA THR A 21 36.54 6.85 24.32
C THR A 21 35.51 5.79 23.94
N ALA A 22 34.28 5.95 24.41
CA ALA A 22 33.15 5.20 23.89
C ALA A 22 33.11 5.49 22.39
N ASP A 23 33.51 4.50 21.60
CA ASP A 23 33.35 4.51 20.16
C ASP A 23 31.84 4.55 19.93
N THR A 24 31.30 5.75 19.70
CA THR A 24 29.95 5.93 19.17
C THR A 24 29.96 5.31 17.80
N ALA A 25 29.77 3.99 17.77
CA ALA A 25 29.41 3.25 16.59
C ALA A 25 28.19 3.95 16.00
N SER A 26 28.47 4.73 14.96
CA SER A 26 27.51 5.34 14.08
C SER A 26 26.40 4.33 13.83
N LEU A 27 25.21 4.62 14.37
CA LEU A 27 24.00 3.90 14.01
C LEU A 27 23.74 4.20 12.53
N ARG A 28 24.43 3.46 11.66
CA ARG A 28 24.06 3.36 10.25
C ARG A 28 22.61 2.87 10.25
N PRO A 29 21.70 3.52 9.50
CA PRO A 29 20.35 3.00 9.32
C PRO A 29 20.45 1.53 8.94
N THR A 30 19.97 0.66 9.83
CA THR A 30 20.06 -0.79 9.67
C THR A 30 19.41 -1.17 8.35
N ASP A 31 20.15 -1.88 7.51
CA ASP A 31 19.62 -2.58 6.33
C ASP A 31 18.33 -3.30 6.73
N ARG A 32 17.18 -2.79 6.26
CA ARG A 32 15.92 -3.51 6.44
C ARG A 32 16.07 -4.88 5.75
N PRO A 33 15.62 -5.99 6.38
CA PRO A 33 15.59 -7.28 5.71
C PRO A 33 14.88 -7.12 4.36
N ARG A 34 15.53 -7.54 3.28
CA ARG A 34 14.91 -7.56 1.94
C ARG A 34 13.60 -8.35 2.04
N GLY A 35 12.47 -7.67 1.86
CA GLY A 35 11.13 -8.27 1.92
C GLY A 35 10.31 -7.98 3.18
N ALA A 36 10.81 -7.19 4.15
CA ALA A 36 9.94 -6.69 5.23
C ALA A 36 8.96 -5.66 4.67
N PRO A 37 7.64 -5.76 4.96
CA PRO A 37 6.65 -4.84 4.41
C PRO A 37 6.94 -3.40 4.85
N ASP A 38 6.76 -2.45 3.93
CA ASP A 38 7.01 -1.03 4.16
C ASP A 38 5.98 -0.37 5.11
N VAL A 39 4.92 -1.09 5.46
CA VAL A 39 3.77 -0.64 6.23
C VAL A 39 3.29 -1.78 7.14
N ILE A 40 2.79 -1.43 8.33
CA ILE A 40 2.08 -2.36 9.21
C ILE A 40 0.65 -2.58 8.70
N PHE A 41 0.10 -3.78 8.91
CA PHE A 41 -1.29 -4.03 8.57
C PHE A 41 -2.22 -3.34 9.57
N VAL A 42 -3.03 -2.40 9.06
CA VAL A 42 -4.15 -1.80 9.78
C VAL A 42 -5.39 -1.96 8.90
N PRO A 43 -6.44 -2.64 9.38
CA PRO A 43 -7.60 -2.89 8.57
C PRO A 43 -8.51 -1.66 8.38
N THR A 44 -9.06 -1.49 7.19
CA THR A 44 -10.13 -0.50 6.92
C THR A 44 -11.43 -0.91 7.62
N PRO A 45 -12.08 -0.05 8.43
CA PRO A 45 -13.37 -0.34 9.06
C PRO A 45 -14.47 -0.72 8.05
N ALA A 46 -15.42 -1.57 8.45
CA ALA A 46 -16.44 -2.09 7.54
C ALA A 46 -17.30 -0.98 6.90
N GLU A 47 -17.70 0.03 7.67
CA GLU A 47 -18.41 1.21 7.16
C GLU A 47 -17.61 1.99 6.11
N THR A 48 -16.29 2.08 6.28
CA THR A 48 -15.38 2.73 5.32
C THR A 48 -15.23 1.88 4.07
N VAL A 49 -15.13 0.55 4.19
CA VAL A 49 -15.14 -0.36 3.03
C VAL A 49 -16.42 -0.14 2.21
N ASP A 50 -17.58 -0.11 2.87
CA ASP A 50 -18.86 0.09 2.20
C ASP A 50 -18.94 1.44 1.49
N ALA A 51 -18.48 2.50 2.16
CA ALA A 51 -18.44 3.83 1.58
C ALA A 51 -17.46 3.92 0.40
N MET A 52 -16.30 3.26 0.45
CA MET A 52 -15.35 3.19 -0.67
C MET A 52 -15.97 2.50 -1.88
N LEU A 53 -16.61 1.34 -1.68
CA LEU A 53 -17.24 0.58 -2.76
C LEU A 53 -18.42 1.36 -3.37
N ALA A 54 -19.22 2.03 -2.54
CA ALA A 54 -20.31 2.88 -3.00
C ALA A 54 -19.80 4.12 -3.75
N LEU A 55 -18.76 4.79 -3.23
CA LEU A 55 -18.17 5.97 -3.86
C LEU A 55 -17.51 5.63 -5.20
N ALA A 56 -16.93 4.44 -5.35
CA ALA A 56 -16.42 3.95 -6.62
C ALA A 56 -17.51 3.34 -7.52
N GLU A 57 -18.78 3.33 -7.09
CA GLU A 57 -19.89 2.78 -7.87
C GLU A 57 -19.60 1.35 -8.35
N VAL A 58 -19.05 0.51 -7.46
CA VAL A 58 -18.63 -0.85 -7.78
C VAL A 58 -19.83 -1.72 -8.15
N GLY A 59 -19.72 -2.43 -9.27
CA GLY A 59 -20.77 -3.31 -9.79
C GLY A 59 -20.31 -4.72 -10.21
N PRO A 60 -21.22 -5.56 -10.72
CA PRO A 60 -20.91 -6.93 -11.16
C PRO A 60 -19.95 -6.98 -12.35
N GLU A 61 -19.97 -5.98 -13.22
CA GLU A 61 -19.09 -5.88 -14.40
C GLU A 61 -17.66 -5.44 -14.05
N ASP A 62 -17.42 -5.11 -12.77
CA ASP A 62 -16.12 -4.62 -12.34
C ASP A 62 -15.11 -5.73 -12.06
N VAL A 63 -13.85 -5.37 -12.29
CA VAL A 63 -12.67 -6.10 -11.86
C VAL A 63 -11.96 -5.21 -10.84
N LEU A 64 -12.17 -5.52 -9.57
CA LEU A 64 -11.62 -4.75 -8.46
C LEU A 64 -10.26 -5.30 -8.05
N TYR A 65 -9.26 -4.44 -8.04
CA TYR A 65 -7.93 -4.71 -7.52
C TYR A 65 -7.71 -3.97 -6.20
N ASP A 66 -7.34 -4.70 -5.14
CA ASP A 66 -6.98 -4.12 -3.85
C ASP A 66 -5.47 -4.24 -3.61
N LEU A 67 -4.76 -3.12 -3.61
CA LEU A 67 -3.30 -3.09 -3.52
C LEU A 67 -2.86 -2.93 -2.05
N GLY A 68 -2.30 -4.00 -1.49
CA GLY A 68 -2.09 -4.13 -0.05
C GLY A 68 -3.33 -4.69 0.65
N SER A 69 -3.88 -5.78 0.12
CA SER A 69 -5.22 -6.25 0.48
C SER A 69 -5.38 -6.78 1.91
N GLY A 70 -4.27 -7.07 2.61
CA GLY A 70 -4.31 -7.56 3.98
C GLY A 70 -5.18 -8.81 4.14
N ASP A 71 -6.17 -8.75 5.03
CA ASP A 71 -7.14 -9.83 5.28
C ASP A 71 -8.20 -10.01 4.16
N GLY A 72 -8.11 -9.24 3.08
CA GLY A 72 -8.93 -9.38 1.88
C GLY A 72 -10.35 -8.84 2.01
N ARG A 73 -10.65 -8.10 3.08
CA ARG A 73 -12.02 -7.62 3.36
C ARG A 73 -12.67 -6.83 2.23
N ILE A 74 -11.90 -6.05 1.46
CA ILE A 74 -12.44 -5.22 0.37
C ILE A 74 -12.86 -6.10 -0.83
N PRO A 75 -11.99 -6.94 -1.44
CA PRO A 75 -12.40 -7.87 -2.48
C PRO A 75 -13.52 -8.83 -2.03
N ILE A 76 -13.48 -9.32 -0.79
CA ILE A 76 -14.54 -10.19 -0.24
C ILE A 76 -15.87 -9.44 -0.16
N ALA A 77 -15.88 -8.21 0.35
CA ALA A 77 -17.10 -7.40 0.44
C ALA A 77 -17.68 -7.10 -0.95
N ALA A 78 -16.84 -6.74 -1.91
CA ALA A 78 -17.26 -6.47 -3.29
C ALA A 78 -17.89 -7.72 -3.94
N ALA A 79 -17.21 -8.87 -3.85
CA ALA A 79 -17.72 -10.13 -4.37
C ALA A 79 -19.04 -10.55 -3.73
N ARG A 80 -19.16 -10.45 -2.39
CA ARG A 80 -20.38 -10.83 -1.67
C ARG A 80 -21.58 -9.94 -1.99
N ARG A 81 -21.37 -8.63 -2.17
CA ARG A 81 -22.44 -7.65 -2.29
C ARG A 81 -22.90 -7.46 -3.72
N PHE A 82 -21.95 -7.51 -4.66
CA PHE A 82 -22.18 -7.08 -6.04
C PHE A 82 -21.88 -8.17 -7.06
N GLY A 83 -21.30 -9.32 -6.65
CA GLY A 83 -20.83 -10.34 -7.59
C GLY A 83 -19.57 -9.92 -8.36
N THR A 84 -18.90 -8.84 -7.94
CA THR A 84 -17.70 -8.29 -8.56
C THR A 84 -16.54 -9.30 -8.52
N ARG A 85 -15.76 -9.36 -9.61
CA ARG A 85 -14.48 -10.10 -9.60
C ARG A 85 -13.44 -9.30 -8.81
N GLY A 86 -12.97 -9.88 -7.70
CA GLY A 86 -12.00 -9.24 -6.80
C GLY A 86 -10.61 -9.89 -6.87
N VAL A 87 -9.56 -9.08 -6.90
CA VAL A 87 -8.16 -9.50 -6.84
C VAL A 87 -7.46 -8.73 -5.72
N GLY A 88 -7.06 -9.43 -4.66
CA GLY A 88 -6.24 -8.86 -3.59
C GLY A 88 -4.75 -9.14 -3.80
N ILE A 89 -3.93 -8.10 -3.74
CA ILE A 89 -2.48 -8.16 -3.85
C ILE A 89 -1.87 -7.85 -2.48
N GLU A 90 -1.09 -8.78 -1.94
CA GLU A 90 -0.51 -8.64 -0.61
C GLU A 90 0.87 -9.29 -0.56
N ILE A 91 1.86 -8.60 0.02
CA ILE A 91 3.24 -9.09 0.07
C ILE A 91 3.43 -10.13 1.16
N ASN A 92 2.65 -10.07 2.24
CA ASN A 92 2.73 -10.98 3.36
C ASN A 92 1.94 -12.28 3.10
N PRO A 93 2.61 -13.44 2.93
CA PRO A 93 1.94 -14.70 2.64
C PRO A 93 0.99 -15.16 3.74
N ARG A 94 1.17 -14.72 5.00
CA ARG A 94 0.25 -15.03 6.10
C ARG A 94 -1.10 -14.34 5.92
N LEU A 95 -1.10 -13.06 5.56
CA LEU A 95 -2.32 -12.29 5.30
C LEU A 95 -3.04 -12.81 4.05
N VAL A 96 -2.31 -13.22 3.02
CA VAL A 96 -2.89 -13.91 1.86
C VAL A 96 -3.59 -15.21 2.26
N ALA A 97 -3.00 -16.00 3.17
CA ALA A 97 -3.63 -17.22 3.65
C ALA A 97 -4.92 -16.94 4.44
N GLU A 98 -4.92 -15.89 5.26
CA GLU A 98 -6.10 -15.38 5.98
C GLU A 98 -7.20 -14.92 5.00
N ALA A 99 -6.85 -14.09 4.02
CA ALA A 99 -7.78 -13.60 3.00
C ALA A 99 -8.43 -14.74 2.21
N ARG A 100 -7.64 -15.75 1.81
CA ARG A 100 -8.17 -16.95 1.14
C ARG A 100 -9.11 -17.74 2.05
N ALA A 101 -8.82 -17.83 3.35
CA ALA A 101 -9.72 -18.47 4.30
C ALA A 101 -11.02 -17.67 4.48
N GLY A 102 -10.92 -16.34 4.56
CA GLY A 102 -12.08 -15.43 4.61
C GLY A 102 -12.97 -15.55 3.39
N ALA A 103 -12.39 -15.61 2.19
CA ALA A 103 -13.15 -15.78 0.94
C ALA A 103 -13.90 -17.11 0.89
N ARG A 104 -13.26 -18.22 1.31
CA ARG A 104 -13.93 -19.53 1.44
C ARG A 104 -15.05 -19.50 2.47
N ALA A 105 -14.81 -18.90 3.63
CA ALA A 105 -15.82 -18.79 4.69
C ALA A 105 -17.02 -17.92 4.24
N ALA A 106 -16.78 -16.96 3.36
CA ALA A 106 -17.79 -16.12 2.73
C ALA A 106 -18.47 -16.75 1.50
N GLY A 107 -17.98 -17.90 1.00
CA GLY A 107 -18.49 -18.56 -0.20
C GLY A 107 -18.23 -17.78 -1.50
N VAL A 108 -17.16 -16.99 -1.55
CA VAL A 108 -16.82 -16.13 -2.71
C VAL A 108 -15.45 -16.43 -3.30
N GLU A 109 -14.86 -17.59 -2.99
CA GLU A 109 -13.54 -17.99 -3.50
C GLU A 109 -13.48 -18.14 -5.04
N GLY A 110 -14.63 -18.28 -5.70
CA GLY A 110 -14.74 -18.24 -7.17
C GLY A 110 -14.69 -16.83 -7.77
N LEU A 111 -14.90 -15.79 -6.97
CA LEU A 111 -14.94 -14.39 -7.41
C LEU A 111 -13.78 -13.57 -6.83
N ALA A 112 -13.37 -13.84 -5.59
CA ALA A 112 -12.32 -13.14 -4.88
C ALA A 112 -11.05 -14.01 -4.80
N THR A 113 -9.99 -13.57 -5.47
CA THR A 113 -8.68 -14.25 -5.50
C THR A 113 -7.60 -13.41 -4.82
N PHE A 114 -6.62 -14.07 -4.22
CA PHE A 114 -5.54 -13.39 -3.47
C PHE A 114 -4.18 -13.91 -3.87
N ARG A 115 -3.25 -13.00 -4.13
CA ARG A 115 -1.92 -13.29 -4.68
C ARG A 115 -0.84 -12.74 -3.75
N THR A 116 0.15 -13.57 -3.45
CA THR A 116 1.38 -13.12 -2.76
C THR A 116 2.30 -12.49 -3.78
N GLN A 117 2.21 -11.18 -3.94
CA GLN A 117 2.90 -10.42 -4.99
C GLN A 117 3.27 -9.02 -4.51
N ASP A 118 4.28 -8.43 -5.14
CA ASP A 118 4.54 -7.00 -5.01
C ASP A 118 3.52 -6.22 -5.85
N LEU A 119 2.81 -5.29 -5.21
CA LEU A 119 1.87 -4.38 -5.86
C LEU A 119 2.54 -3.51 -6.94
N PHE A 120 3.84 -3.21 -6.81
CA PHE A 120 4.58 -2.44 -7.80
C PHE A 120 4.90 -3.24 -9.07
N GLU A 121 4.87 -4.58 -8.99
CA GLU A 121 5.15 -5.48 -10.11
C GLU A 121 3.88 -6.12 -10.69
N THR A 122 2.74 -5.96 -10.04
CA THR A 122 1.47 -6.56 -10.45
C THR A 122 0.89 -5.87 -11.69
N ASP A 123 0.48 -6.62 -12.71
CA ASP A 123 -0.21 -6.07 -13.89
C ASP A 123 -1.62 -5.56 -13.55
N LEU A 124 -1.89 -4.27 -13.82
CA LEU A 124 -3.16 -3.62 -13.51
C LEU A 124 -4.07 -3.41 -14.73
N ARG A 125 -3.70 -3.91 -15.92
CA ARG A 125 -4.41 -3.60 -17.19
C ARG A 125 -5.84 -4.11 -17.28
N GLU A 126 -6.24 -5.04 -16.42
CA GLU A 126 -7.63 -5.51 -16.34
C GLU A 126 -8.47 -4.81 -15.27
N ALA A 127 -7.86 -3.98 -14.40
CA ALA A 127 -8.55 -3.39 -13.26
C ALA A 127 -9.47 -2.24 -13.69
N THR A 128 -10.77 -2.37 -13.44
CA THR A 128 -11.74 -1.28 -13.66
C THR A 128 -11.93 -0.42 -12.39
N VAL A 129 -11.56 -0.98 -11.23
CA VAL A 129 -11.52 -0.30 -9.94
C VAL A 129 -10.26 -0.70 -9.19
N VAL A 130 -9.56 0.28 -8.63
CA VAL A 130 -8.45 0.07 -7.70
C VAL A 130 -8.80 0.65 -6.33
N THR A 131 -8.62 -0.14 -5.27
CA THR A 131 -8.75 0.31 -3.88
C THR A 131 -7.38 0.42 -3.23
N LEU A 132 -7.17 1.48 -2.45
CA LEU A 132 -5.92 1.78 -1.77
C LEU A 132 -6.20 2.09 -0.29
N TYR A 133 -5.41 1.50 0.60
CA TYR A 133 -5.18 2.03 1.94
C TYR A 133 -3.68 2.00 2.24
N LEU A 134 -2.95 2.85 1.53
CA LEU A 134 -1.49 2.91 1.55
C LEU A 134 -1.03 4.31 1.95
N LEU A 135 0.14 4.41 2.58
CA LEU A 135 0.75 5.70 2.92
C LEU A 135 0.91 6.59 1.67
N THR A 136 0.76 7.90 1.83
CA THR A 136 0.88 8.89 0.73
C THR A 136 2.14 8.72 -0.13
N ARG A 137 3.29 8.39 0.47
CA ARG A 137 4.55 8.12 -0.23
C ARG A 137 4.48 6.91 -1.19
N LEU A 138 3.70 5.90 -0.83
CA LEU A 138 3.50 4.71 -1.67
C LEU A 138 2.52 5.02 -2.80
N ASN A 139 1.45 5.78 -2.51
CA ASN A 139 0.56 6.30 -3.54
C ASN A 139 1.32 7.14 -4.57
N GLU A 140 2.25 7.99 -4.14
CA GLU A 140 3.11 8.76 -5.04
C GLU A 140 3.98 7.85 -5.93
N ARG A 141 4.61 6.83 -5.35
CA ARG A 141 5.41 5.85 -6.10
C ARG A 141 4.57 5.02 -7.07
N LEU A 142 3.29 4.78 -6.77
CA LEU A 142 2.35 4.05 -7.63
C LEU A 142 1.87 4.87 -8.83
N LYS A 143 1.83 6.21 -8.74
CA LYS A 143 1.34 7.11 -9.81
C LYS A 143 1.76 6.74 -11.24
N PRO A 144 3.05 6.55 -11.57
CA PRO A 144 3.46 6.25 -12.95
C PRO A 144 2.86 4.93 -13.44
N LYS A 145 2.77 3.92 -12.57
CA LYS A 145 2.19 2.62 -12.89
C LYS A 145 0.68 2.72 -13.09
N LEU A 146 -0.03 3.38 -12.18
CA LEU A 146 -1.48 3.61 -12.30
C LEU A 146 -1.81 4.33 -13.61
N ARG A 147 -1.01 5.33 -13.98
CA ARG A 147 -1.18 6.07 -15.24
C ARG A 147 -0.90 5.22 -16.48
N ALA A 148 0.12 4.36 -16.43
CA ALA A 148 0.55 3.58 -17.58
C ALA A 148 -0.32 2.34 -17.84
N GLU A 149 -0.90 1.76 -16.79
CA GLU A 149 -1.54 0.45 -16.87
C GLU A 149 -3.05 0.48 -16.72
N LEU A 150 -3.64 1.43 -15.99
CA LEU A 150 -5.08 1.41 -15.80
C LEU A 150 -5.84 1.79 -17.08
N PRO A 151 -6.92 1.06 -17.40
CA PRO A 151 -7.83 1.43 -18.48
C PRO A 151 -8.40 2.84 -18.31
N TYR A 152 -8.74 3.47 -19.43
CA TYR A 152 -9.51 4.71 -19.42
C TYR A 152 -10.83 4.55 -18.66
N GLY A 153 -11.21 5.56 -17.89
CA GLY A 153 -12.42 5.52 -17.05
C GLY A 153 -12.32 4.64 -15.80
N ALA A 154 -11.23 3.88 -15.60
CA ALA A 154 -11.00 3.14 -14.36
C ALA A 154 -11.02 4.07 -13.15
N ARG A 155 -11.58 3.60 -12.03
CA ARG A 155 -11.71 4.39 -10.80
C ARG A 155 -10.68 3.97 -9.78
N ILE A 156 -10.16 4.93 -9.05
CA ILE A 156 -9.23 4.70 -7.94
C ILE A 156 -9.86 5.29 -6.69
N VAL A 157 -10.07 4.47 -5.67
CA VAL A 157 -10.60 4.92 -4.37
C VAL A 157 -9.56 4.67 -3.28
N SER A 158 -9.22 5.71 -2.53
CA SER A 158 -8.20 5.66 -1.48
C SER A 158 -8.76 6.04 -0.12
N HIS A 159 -8.42 5.26 0.90
CA HIS A 159 -8.72 5.52 2.30
C HIS A 159 -7.62 6.39 2.92
N ALA A 160 -8.01 7.55 3.48
CA ALA A 160 -7.21 8.50 4.26
C ALA A 160 -6.06 9.21 3.53
N PHE A 161 -5.47 8.60 2.51
CA PHE A 161 -4.25 9.10 1.86
C PHE A 161 -4.52 9.53 0.42
N GLU A 162 -4.11 10.74 0.08
CA GLU A 162 -4.19 11.27 -1.27
C GLU A 162 -3.17 10.63 -2.24
N ILE A 163 -3.35 10.90 -3.53
CA ILE A 163 -2.33 10.70 -4.56
C ILE A 163 -1.74 12.09 -4.87
N PRO A 164 -0.51 12.41 -4.43
CA PRO A 164 0.03 13.76 -4.55
C PRO A 164 0.01 14.29 -5.99
N GLY A 165 -0.48 15.51 -6.19
CA GLY A 165 -0.55 16.16 -7.51
C GLY A 165 -1.63 15.61 -8.45
N TRP A 166 -2.50 14.71 -7.99
CA TRP A 166 -3.73 14.35 -8.71
C TRP A 166 -4.92 15.01 -8.00
N VAL A 167 -5.76 15.73 -8.76
CA VAL A 167 -6.98 16.32 -8.22
C VAL A 167 -8.07 15.25 -8.14
N PRO A 168 -8.63 14.96 -6.95
CA PRO A 168 -9.71 13.98 -6.82
C PRO A 168 -11.00 14.49 -7.49
N GLU A 169 -11.73 13.57 -8.11
CA GLU A 169 -13.08 13.81 -8.63
C GLU A 169 -14.07 14.05 -7.48
N ARG A 170 -13.94 13.25 -6.41
CA ARG A 170 -14.76 13.39 -5.19
C ARG A 170 -13.92 13.15 -3.93
N VAL A 171 -14.28 13.86 -2.87
CA VAL A 171 -13.73 13.68 -1.52
C VAL A 171 -14.90 13.59 -0.55
N VAL A 172 -14.94 12.53 0.26
CA VAL A 172 -16.05 12.25 1.19
C VAL A 172 -15.47 11.92 2.56
N GLU A 173 -16.13 12.39 3.62
CA GLU A 173 -15.83 11.97 4.99
C GLU A 173 -16.80 10.88 5.44
N VAL A 174 -16.27 9.88 6.13
CA VAL A 174 -17.01 8.70 6.60
C VAL A 174 -16.75 8.50 8.09
N GLY A 175 -17.81 8.19 8.85
CA GLY A 175 -17.72 7.92 10.28
C GLY A 175 -17.14 9.12 11.05
N ASN A 176 -16.08 8.86 11.81
CA ASN A 176 -15.45 9.83 12.71
C ASN A 176 -14.48 10.81 12.00
N GLY A 177 -14.76 11.21 10.77
CA GLY A 177 -13.93 12.13 9.99
C GLY A 177 -12.84 11.47 9.15
N THR A 178 -12.97 10.17 8.86
CA THR A 178 -12.08 9.49 7.92
C THR A 178 -12.37 9.94 6.50
N THR A 179 -11.39 10.53 5.82
CA THR A 179 -11.54 10.94 4.41
C THR A 179 -11.33 9.76 3.45
N ILE A 180 -12.19 9.64 2.46
CA ILE A 180 -12.01 8.78 1.27
C ILE A 180 -11.98 9.65 0.01
N TYR A 181 -11.08 9.31 -0.90
CA TYR A 181 -10.84 10.04 -2.14
C TYR A 181 -11.18 9.18 -3.34
N LEU A 182 -11.73 9.79 -4.38
CA LEU A 182 -12.00 9.14 -5.66
C LEU A 182 -11.27 9.89 -6.78
N TRP A 183 -10.58 9.15 -7.63
CA TRP A 183 -10.09 9.61 -8.93
C TRP A 183 -10.64 8.71 -10.03
N ARG A 184 -10.63 9.23 -11.25
CA ARG A 184 -10.97 8.49 -12.45
C ARG A 184 -9.89 8.72 -13.51
N MET A 185 -9.47 7.64 -14.16
CA MET A 185 -8.58 7.72 -15.30
C MET A 185 -9.27 8.51 -16.42
N PRO A 186 -8.57 9.45 -17.08
CA PRO A 186 -9.17 10.27 -18.12
C PRO A 186 -9.76 9.39 -19.23
N PRO A 187 -10.77 9.85 -19.97
CA PRO A 187 -11.24 9.15 -21.16
C PRO A 187 -10.15 9.20 -22.25
N GLU A 188 -10.17 8.22 -23.17
CA GLU A 188 -9.23 8.07 -24.29
C GLU A 188 -9.00 9.37 -25.09
N GLU A 189 -10.04 10.19 -25.20
CA GLU A 189 -10.04 11.41 -26.01
C GLU A 189 -9.12 12.53 -25.47
N VAL A 190 -8.78 12.50 -24.18
CA VAL A 190 -7.91 13.52 -23.56
C VAL A 190 -6.42 13.28 -23.87
N ASP A 191 -6.05 12.06 -24.29
CA ASP A 191 -4.64 11.67 -24.53
C ASP A 191 -4.29 11.56 -26.03
N ARG A 192 -5.26 11.77 -26.93
CA ARG A 192 -4.96 11.88 -28.37
C ARG A 192 -4.35 13.26 -28.64
N PRO A 193 -3.18 13.35 -29.31
CA PRO A 193 -2.73 14.62 -29.85
C PRO A 193 -3.85 15.19 -30.71
N ARG A 194 -4.31 16.41 -30.43
CA ARG A 194 -5.21 17.11 -31.36
C ARG A 194 -4.50 17.15 -32.70
N GLU A 195 -4.98 16.38 -33.68
CA GLU A 195 -4.56 16.56 -35.06
C GLU A 195 -4.81 18.03 -35.40
N ALA A 196 -3.75 18.71 -35.85
CA ALA A 196 -3.90 20.07 -36.34
C ALA A 196 -5.00 20.07 -37.41
N PRO A 197 -5.93 21.04 -37.40
CA PRO A 197 -6.95 21.12 -38.44
C PRO A 197 -6.24 21.08 -39.79
N LYS A 198 -6.64 20.15 -40.66
CA LYS A 198 -6.15 20.12 -42.03
C LYS A 198 -6.43 21.48 -42.63
N GLU A 199 -5.37 22.24 -42.95
CA GLU A 199 -5.50 23.44 -43.76
C GLU A 199 -6.23 23.03 -45.04
N PHE A 200 -7.45 23.50 -45.17
CA PHE A 200 -8.22 23.39 -46.39
C PHE A 200 -7.55 24.34 -47.37
N SER A 201 -6.60 23.86 -48.20
CA SER A 201 -6.09 24.70 -49.29
C SER A 201 -7.23 24.90 -50.27
N LEU A 202 -7.71 26.13 -50.35
CA LEU A 202 -8.54 26.59 -51.45
C LEU A 202 -7.60 26.97 -52.58
N ASP A 203 -7.05 25.95 -53.24
CA ASP A 203 -6.40 26.15 -54.52
C ASP A 203 -7.48 26.03 -55.60
N ASN A 204 -7.91 27.19 -56.08
CA ASN A 204 -8.81 27.40 -57.22
C ASN A 204 -7.99 27.92 -58.41
#